data_AF-A0A3N6MFF9-F1
#
_entry.id   AF-A0A3N6MFF9-F1
#
_cell.length_a   1.000
_cell.length_b   1.000
_cell.length_c   1.000
_cell.angle_alpha   90.00
_cell.angle_beta   90.00
_cell.angle_gamma   90.00
#
_symmetry.space_group_name_H-M   'P 1'
#
loop_
_entity.id
_entity.type
_entity.pdbx_description
1 polymer ?
#
loop_
_entity_poly.entity_id
_entity_poly.type
_entity_poly.pdbx_seq_one_letter_code
_entity_poly.pdbx_strand_id
1 'polypeptide(L)'
;MSAHGISVNLRPAAVHPYECRARSHIFCAAPCQTHALAPVSHAAVYARTSHPLPYRFMSDTPLPTVSCHEGKRLRAARRHSRTIDAALRRAATYPHPAGRVVRIETHISVVYLAGRHAYKIMKPVNFGFVDFTSLDARRRCCEAEIRLNRPFAGPIYLDVNPISIDSGRCRFGRRKGGARVIDYAVRMRRFGQRQLFSSLVAHGELDDADIDAAAQKLAASHIHAQRLVIEGTRLGTAALLRDQVLAALAPLEHDPRTAAAVQAAGLRRYCESELERLTAHLDARRAQGFVRACHGDLHLDNLLRHASTTLMFDCIEFSDELRWIDVTADLAFLLMDLRAHGHVRHANRLLARYLEVTGDFDGLAALPLYVVYRALVRAMVALLKAGPPRSPTAAPQDGAWTPYLQLAAKTPRNRTPSLLLCHGLSGSGKSVASRALAEQTGAIRIASDTERKRTRPFAPPDLEALPASAYTPEAIAAHYDRIAALTAGVLGAGYTALVDATFLKSAYRARFIALGERLGVPVLILHFYADAARLVERVNARARGPRDASDAGEAVLTMQMASADPLDPAEQRISVDLDTDVPVATFASAAWWTPLFDRIGSLYEKESADG
;
A
#
# COMPACT_ATOMS: atom_id res chain seq x y z
N MET A 1 20.51 -53.75 -14.91
CA MET A 1 21.13 -53.80 -13.57
C MET A 1 22.44 -53.04 -13.61
N SER A 2 22.82 -52.38 -12.51
CA SER A 2 24.19 -51.93 -12.16
C SER A 2 24.95 -51.07 -13.21
N ALA A 3 25.19 -49.76 -13.10
CA ALA A 3 25.63 -48.85 -12.01
C ALA A 3 27.11 -48.42 -12.14
N HIS A 4 27.32 -47.09 -12.26
CA HIS A 4 28.54 -46.32 -11.94
C HIS A 4 29.78 -46.57 -12.85
N GLY A 5 30.67 -45.59 -13.11
CA GLY A 5 30.70 -44.16 -12.76
C GLY A 5 32.12 -43.60 -12.96
N ILE A 6 32.30 -42.35 -13.45
CA ILE A 6 33.63 -41.77 -13.73
C ILE A 6 33.67 -40.27 -13.36
N SER A 7 34.60 -39.92 -12.43
CA SER A 7 35.36 -38.64 -12.27
C SER A 7 34.56 -37.31 -12.13
N VAL A 8 35.02 -36.24 -11.47
CA VAL A 8 36.36 -35.63 -11.39
C VAL A 8 36.61 -34.92 -10.03
N ASN A 9 37.89 -34.80 -9.66
CA ASN A 9 38.48 -34.13 -8.46
C ASN A 9 39.07 -32.74 -8.85
N LEU A 10 39.37 -31.75 -7.99
CA LEU A 10 39.65 -31.68 -6.54
C LEU A 10 39.69 -30.19 -6.08
N ARG A 11 39.65 -29.91 -4.76
CA ARG A 11 40.16 -28.70 -4.02
C ARG A 11 39.36 -27.36 -4.01
N PRO A 12 39.57 -26.49 -2.99
CA PRO A 12 39.75 -26.77 -1.55
C PRO A 12 38.95 -25.80 -0.63
N ALA A 13 39.16 -25.88 0.69
CA ALA A 13 38.39 -25.14 1.72
C ALA A 13 39.24 -24.20 2.62
N ALA A 14 38.54 -23.46 3.50
CA ALA A 14 39.03 -22.61 4.61
C ALA A 14 39.59 -21.22 4.20
N VAL A 15 39.65 -20.16 5.04
CA VAL A 15 39.78 -20.05 6.52
C VAL A 15 39.05 -18.79 7.08
N HIS A 16 38.55 -18.85 8.32
CA HIS A 16 38.17 -17.71 9.20
C HIS A 16 39.31 -17.48 10.21
N PRO A 17 39.73 -16.25 10.57
CA PRO A 17 39.25 -15.67 11.86
C PRO A 17 39.35 -14.11 12.00
N TYR A 18 38.76 -13.55 13.06
CA TYR A 18 39.46 -12.82 14.15
C TYR A 18 38.49 -12.01 15.06
N GLU A 19 38.56 -12.27 16.37
CA GLU A 19 38.11 -11.35 17.43
C GLU A 19 39.27 -10.42 17.84
N CYS A 20 38.97 -9.24 18.43
CA CYS A 20 39.88 -8.65 19.42
C CYS A 20 39.17 -7.77 20.47
N ARG A 21 39.82 -7.59 21.62
CA ARG A 21 39.23 -7.15 22.90
C ARG A 21 39.39 -5.65 23.21
N ALA A 22 38.61 -5.19 24.18
CA ALA A 22 38.64 -3.85 24.76
C ALA A 22 39.95 -3.50 25.51
N ARG A 23 40.25 -2.19 25.60
CA ARG A 23 41.01 -1.57 26.70
C ARG A 23 40.51 -0.14 26.97
N SER A 24 40.63 0.27 28.22
CA SER A 24 40.24 1.56 28.80
C SER A 24 41.45 2.49 28.98
N HIS A 25 41.29 3.81 28.88
CA HIS A 25 42.12 4.79 29.60
C HIS A 25 41.36 6.13 29.81
N ILE A 26 41.87 6.94 30.74
CA ILE A 26 41.30 8.16 31.35
C ILE A 26 42.26 9.33 31.09
N PHE A 27 41.79 10.58 30.90
CA PHE A 27 42.30 11.81 31.58
C PHE A 27 41.55 13.14 31.19
N CYS A 28 41.56 14.10 32.13
CA CYS A 28 41.20 15.55 32.16
C CYS A 28 40.67 16.31 30.91
N ALA A 29 39.62 17.17 30.99
CA ALA A 29 39.53 18.54 31.60
C ALA A 29 40.38 19.60 30.84
N ALA A 30 39.92 20.81 30.48
CA ALA A 30 39.21 21.87 31.25
C ALA A 30 38.45 22.91 30.33
N PRO A 31 37.81 23.99 30.85
CA PRO A 31 36.79 24.81 30.13
C PRO A 31 37.15 26.31 29.88
N CYS A 32 36.33 27.04 29.10
CA CYS A 32 36.09 28.52 29.21
C CYS A 32 34.87 28.98 28.35
N GLN A 33 33.88 29.69 28.90
CA GLN A 33 33.64 31.17 28.85
C GLN A 33 33.04 31.68 27.51
N THR A 34 31.75 32.03 27.38
CA THR A 34 30.92 33.17 27.88
C THR A 34 31.00 34.48 27.07
N HIS A 35 29.88 34.88 26.44
CA HIS A 35 29.28 36.24 26.33
C HIS A 35 27.91 36.08 25.62
N ALA A 36 26.73 36.60 25.99
CA ALA A 36 26.24 37.69 26.87
C ALA A 36 25.83 39.00 26.17
N LEU A 37 24.52 39.12 25.84
CA LEU A 37 23.69 40.36 25.74
C LEU A 37 24.07 41.34 24.58
N ALA A 38 23.22 42.25 24.07
CA ALA A 38 22.03 42.93 24.61
C ALA A 38 21.04 43.37 23.45
N PRO A 39 19.92 44.10 23.71
CA PRO A 39 18.70 44.09 22.86
C PRO A 39 18.34 45.42 22.15
N VAL A 40 17.28 45.41 21.31
CA VAL A 40 16.48 46.61 20.95
C VAL A 40 14.97 46.29 20.93
N SER A 41 14.15 47.25 21.36
CA SER A 41 12.68 47.23 21.46
C SER A 41 12.00 47.58 20.11
N HIS A 42 10.72 47.26 19.86
CA HIS A 42 9.56 48.08 20.29
C HIS A 42 8.20 47.36 20.15
N ALA A 43 7.18 47.91 20.81
CA ALA A 43 5.77 47.48 20.77
C ALA A 43 4.98 48.26 19.67
N ALA A 44 3.69 48.06 19.34
CA ALA A 44 2.64 47.15 19.82
C ALA A 44 1.42 47.13 18.85
N VAL A 45 0.61 46.04 18.86
CA VAL A 45 -0.89 46.04 18.72
C VAL A 45 -1.50 46.47 17.35
N TYR A 46 -2.54 45.85 16.73
CA TYR A 46 -3.66 44.96 17.14
C TYR A 46 -3.92 43.85 16.09
N ALA A 47 -4.10 42.57 16.49
CA ALA A 47 -4.84 41.54 15.73
C ALA A 47 -4.98 40.21 16.53
N ARG A 48 -6.19 39.85 16.99
CA ARG A 48 -6.64 38.51 17.44
C ARG A 48 -8.17 38.46 17.24
N THR A 49 -8.81 37.36 16.84
CA THR A 49 -8.59 35.97 17.28
C THR A 49 -8.66 34.92 16.18
N SER A 50 -7.52 34.28 15.91
CA SER A 50 -7.40 32.98 15.24
C SER A 50 -6.47 32.10 16.07
N HIS A 51 -6.89 30.89 16.44
CA HIS A 51 -6.07 29.95 17.21
C HIS A 51 -5.47 28.85 16.30
N PRO A 52 -4.17 28.91 15.96
CA PRO A 52 -3.48 27.77 15.38
C PRO A 52 -3.15 26.74 16.48
N LEU A 53 -3.38 25.45 16.18
CA LEU A 53 -2.93 24.33 17.03
C LEU A 53 -1.44 24.05 16.76
N PRO A 54 -0.59 23.83 17.80
CA PRO A 54 0.85 23.70 17.60
C PRO A 54 1.29 22.25 17.38
N TYR A 55 1.69 21.91 16.16
CA TYR A 55 2.67 20.83 15.92
C TYR A 55 4.06 21.35 16.34
N ARG A 56 4.43 21.24 17.62
CA ARG A 56 5.78 21.53 18.12
C ARG A 56 6.55 20.22 18.36
N PHE A 57 7.43 19.87 17.42
CA PHE A 57 8.61 19.07 17.76
C PHE A 57 9.75 20.01 18.18
N MET A 58 10.17 19.88 19.45
CA MET A 58 11.41 20.42 20.03
C MET A 58 11.88 21.81 19.55
N SER A 59 11.19 22.86 20.01
CA SER A 59 11.90 24.10 20.36
C SER A 59 12.55 23.93 21.75
N ASP A 60 13.66 24.61 22.04
CA ASP A 60 14.30 24.67 23.37
C ASP A 60 13.44 25.43 24.39
N THR A 61 12.30 24.87 24.69
CA THR A 61 11.33 25.33 25.69
C THR A 61 11.06 24.13 26.59
N PRO A 62 11.15 24.27 27.93
CA PRO A 62 10.99 23.13 28.83
C PRO A 62 9.66 22.41 28.56
N LEU A 63 9.72 21.07 28.61
CA LEU A 63 8.55 20.20 28.48
C LEU A 63 7.40 20.75 29.32
N PRO A 64 6.16 20.78 28.81
CA PRO A 64 5.02 21.26 29.59
C PRO A 64 4.97 20.51 30.91
N THR A 65 4.96 21.25 32.02
CA THR A 65 5.06 20.71 33.36
C THR A 65 3.86 19.81 33.64
N VAL A 66 4.06 18.50 33.48
CA VAL A 66 3.06 17.46 33.71
C VAL A 66 2.40 17.73 35.05
N SER A 67 1.10 18.00 35.03
CA SER A 67 0.35 18.36 36.23
C SER A 67 0.61 17.34 37.33
N CYS A 68 0.78 17.79 38.59
CA CYS A 68 1.04 16.89 39.73
C CYS A 68 0.01 15.74 39.80
N HIS A 69 -1.23 15.98 39.35
CA HIS A 69 -2.28 14.98 39.22
C HIS A 69 -2.02 13.96 38.09
N GLU A 70 -1.63 14.43 36.91
CA GLU A 70 -1.27 13.56 35.77
C GLU A 70 -0.02 12.74 36.08
N GLY A 71 1.02 13.33 36.67
CA GLY A 71 2.24 12.63 37.10
C GLY A 71 1.96 11.56 38.16
N LYS A 72 1.04 11.82 39.10
CA LYS A 72 0.57 10.80 40.07
C LYS A 72 -0.20 9.66 39.36
N ARG A 73 -1.10 9.98 38.42
CA ARG A 73 -1.83 8.98 37.60
C ARG A 73 -0.86 8.10 36.81
N LEU A 74 0.12 8.69 36.12
CA LEU A 74 1.14 7.97 35.35
C LEU A 74 1.94 6.99 36.22
N ARG A 75 2.40 7.43 37.40
CA ARG A 75 3.15 6.57 38.35
C ARG A 75 2.31 5.40 38.85
N ALA A 76 1.05 5.64 39.22
CA ALA A 76 0.13 4.59 39.65
C ALA A 76 -0.16 3.57 38.52
N ALA A 77 -0.39 4.06 37.30
CA ALA A 77 -0.64 3.20 36.14
C ALA A 77 0.61 2.35 35.79
N ARG A 78 1.81 2.94 35.76
CA ARG A 78 3.08 2.21 35.56
C ARG A 78 3.32 1.13 36.63
N ARG A 79 2.92 1.37 37.89
CA ARG A 79 2.97 0.35 38.95
C ARG A 79 2.03 -0.82 38.64
N HIS A 80 0.78 -0.56 38.25
CA HIS A 80 -0.14 -1.62 37.84
C HIS A 80 0.38 -2.39 36.62
N SER A 81 0.95 -1.73 35.60
CA SER A 81 1.52 -2.41 34.43
C SER A 81 2.63 -3.40 34.80
N ARG A 82 3.51 -3.09 35.78
CA ARG A 82 4.51 -4.07 36.26
C ARG A 82 3.87 -5.30 36.91
N THR A 83 2.82 -5.10 37.71
CA THR A 83 2.06 -6.21 38.33
C THR A 83 1.37 -7.07 37.27
N ILE A 84 0.76 -6.45 36.26
CA ILE A 84 0.12 -7.12 35.12
C ILE A 84 1.13 -7.91 34.30
N ASP A 85 2.28 -7.30 33.94
CA ASP A 85 3.34 -7.94 33.16
C ASP A 85 3.90 -9.19 33.86
N ALA A 86 4.19 -9.09 35.15
CA ALA A 86 4.63 -10.22 35.96
C ALA A 86 3.56 -11.33 36.08
N ALA A 87 2.27 -10.98 36.10
CA ALA A 87 1.19 -11.96 36.13
C ALA A 87 1.01 -12.66 34.77
N LEU A 88 0.93 -11.91 33.67
CA LEU A 88 0.64 -12.45 32.34
C LEU A 88 1.77 -13.30 31.76
N ARG A 89 3.00 -13.20 32.27
CA ARG A 89 4.05 -14.19 31.95
C ARG A 89 3.81 -15.57 32.57
N ARG A 90 2.87 -15.73 33.51
CA ARG A 90 2.58 -17.00 34.20
C ARG A 90 1.42 -17.72 33.52
N ALA A 91 1.63 -18.98 33.12
CA ALA A 91 0.59 -19.80 32.50
C ALA A 91 -0.69 -19.91 33.36
N ALA A 92 -0.55 -20.00 34.68
CA ALA A 92 -1.66 -20.11 35.64
C ALA A 92 -2.56 -18.85 35.74
N THR A 93 -2.21 -17.73 35.09
CA THR A 93 -3.08 -16.54 35.01
C THR A 93 -4.18 -16.67 33.95
N TYR A 94 -4.04 -17.62 33.02
CA TYR A 94 -4.99 -17.84 31.94
C TYR A 94 -6.00 -18.96 32.28
N PRO A 95 -7.27 -18.84 31.87
CA PRO A 95 -8.31 -19.86 32.11
C PRO A 95 -8.23 -21.04 31.12
N HIS A 96 -7.09 -21.24 30.46
CA HIS A 96 -6.86 -22.28 29.44
C HIS A 96 -5.38 -22.68 29.43
N PRO A 97 -5.01 -23.83 28.81
CA PRO A 97 -3.62 -24.26 28.68
C PRO A 97 -2.75 -23.26 27.90
N ALA A 98 -2.12 -22.32 28.61
CA ALA A 98 -1.31 -21.26 28.03
C ALA A 98 0.08 -21.71 27.55
N GLY A 99 0.60 -22.82 28.07
CA GLY A 99 1.95 -23.32 27.75
C GLY A 99 3.04 -22.26 28.01
N ARG A 100 4.05 -22.21 27.14
CA ARG A 100 5.07 -21.16 27.15
C ARG A 100 4.48 -19.84 26.64
N VAL A 101 4.37 -18.85 27.53
CA VAL A 101 3.95 -17.49 27.15
C VAL A 101 5.08 -16.77 26.43
N VAL A 102 4.80 -16.20 25.26
CA VAL A 102 5.72 -15.29 24.55
C VAL A 102 5.19 -13.87 24.69
N ARG A 103 6.06 -12.91 25.01
CA ARG A 103 5.73 -11.50 25.16
C ARG A 103 6.37 -10.68 24.05
N ILE A 104 5.55 -9.91 23.35
CA ILE A 104 5.94 -8.97 22.29
C ILE A 104 5.56 -7.57 22.77
N GLU A 105 6.39 -6.56 22.56
CA GLU A 105 6.14 -5.18 23.01
C GLU A 105 6.30 -4.19 21.87
N THR A 106 5.39 -3.21 21.83
CA THR A 106 5.41 -2.07 20.92
C THR A 106 5.56 -0.76 21.72
N HIS A 107 5.56 0.38 21.05
CA HIS A 107 5.57 1.69 21.72
C HIS A 107 4.32 1.90 22.60
N ILE A 108 3.14 1.50 22.11
CA ILE A 108 1.83 1.76 22.75
C ILE A 108 1.18 0.55 23.42
N SER A 109 1.64 -0.68 23.16
CA SER A 109 1.00 -1.91 23.63
C SER A 109 1.98 -3.04 23.98
N VAL A 110 1.48 -4.06 24.68
CA VAL A 110 2.19 -5.34 24.92
C VAL A 110 1.25 -6.49 24.58
N VAL A 111 1.74 -7.46 23.81
CA VAL A 111 1.00 -8.67 23.40
C VAL A 111 1.58 -9.90 24.09
N TYR A 112 0.71 -10.71 24.69
CA TYR A 112 1.06 -11.99 25.30
C TYR A 112 0.44 -13.13 24.51
N LEU A 113 1.28 -13.95 23.87
CA LEU A 113 0.86 -15.17 23.17
C LEU A 113 0.80 -16.32 24.19
N ALA A 114 -0.42 -16.79 24.48
CA ALA A 114 -0.71 -17.79 25.50
C ALA A 114 -1.59 -18.89 24.89
N GLY A 115 -1.04 -20.08 24.71
CA GLY A 115 -1.71 -21.20 24.05
C GLY A 115 -2.23 -20.81 22.66
N ARG A 116 -3.54 -21.03 22.46
CA ARG A 116 -4.30 -20.68 21.24
C ARG A 116 -4.74 -19.21 21.15
N HIS A 117 -4.38 -18.37 22.11
CA HIS A 117 -4.83 -16.97 22.20
C HIS A 117 -3.66 -15.98 22.22
N ALA A 118 -3.95 -14.75 21.82
CA ALA A 118 -3.11 -13.58 22.04
C ALA A 118 -3.88 -12.54 22.88
N TYR A 119 -3.19 -11.80 23.73
CA TYR A 119 -3.77 -10.78 24.60
C TYR A 119 -2.99 -9.47 24.45
N LYS A 120 -3.57 -8.46 23.79
CA LYS A 120 -2.98 -7.13 23.61
C LYS A 120 -3.48 -6.19 24.72
N ILE A 121 -2.56 -5.47 25.36
CA ILE A 121 -2.84 -4.52 26.45
C ILE A 121 -2.17 -3.20 26.13
N MET A 122 -2.90 -2.11 26.28
CA MET A 122 -2.38 -0.76 26.05
C MET A 122 -1.48 -0.32 27.20
N LYS A 123 -0.33 0.27 26.87
CA LYS A 123 0.62 0.83 27.84
C LYS A 123 0.09 2.18 28.36
N PRO A 124 0.28 2.53 29.65
CA PRO A 124 -0.12 3.82 30.18
C PRO A 124 0.89 4.91 29.78
N VAL A 125 0.79 5.34 28.53
CA VAL A 125 1.63 6.35 27.89
C VAL A 125 0.79 7.56 27.48
N ASN A 126 1.45 8.72 27.41
CA ASN A 126 0.96 9.91 26.73
C ASN A 126 2.07 10.32 25.75
N PHE A 127 1.78 10.34 24.46
CA PHE A 127 2.70 10.76 23.39
C PHE A 127 2.19 12.00 22.63
N GLY A 128 1.22 12.74 23.20
CA GLY A 128 0.57 13.88 22.54
C GLY A 128 -0.49 13.48 21.52
N PHE A 129 -0.18 12.56 20.61
CA PHE A 129 -1.13 11.99 19.65
C PHE A 129 -1.99 10.84 20.23
N VAL A 130 -1.63 10.34 21.42
CA VAL A 130 -2.39 9.31 22.14
C VAL A 130 -2.21 9.45 23.65
N ASP A 131 -3.30 9.39 24.41
CA ASP A 131 -3.33 9.35 25.87
C ASP A 131 -4.04 8.07 26.35
N PHE A 132 -3.24 7.14 26.86
CA PHE A 132 -3.68 5.88 27.49
C PHE A 132 -3.42 5.87 29.00
N THR A 133 -3.17 7.03 29.61
CA THR A 133 -2.88 7.14 31.05
C THR A 133 -4.09 6.74 31.90
N SER A 134 -5.30 7.11 31.47
CA SER A 134 -6.55 6.70 32.13
C SER A 134 -6.96 5.27 31.76
N LEU A 135 -7.50 4.54 32.74
CA LEU A 135 -8.04 3.19 32.55
C LEU A 135 -9.20 3.18 31.54
N ASP A 136 -9.98 4.25 31.52
CA ASP A 136 -11.15 4.40 30.66
C ASP A 136 -10.77 4.67 29.18
N ALA A 137 -9.69 5.43 28.93
CA ALA A 137 -9.13 5.54 27.58
C ALA A 137 -8.62 4.18 27.06
N ARG A 138 -7.94 3.39 27.90
CA ARG A 138 -7.50 2.03 27.53
C ARG A 138 -8.66 1.10 27.25
N ARG A 139 -9.75 1.18 28.02
CA ARG A 139 -11.01 0.46 27.75
C ARG A 139 -11.55 0.81 26.36
N ARG A 140 -11.79 2.10 26.10
CA ARG A 140 -12.33 2.58 24.81
C ARG A 140 -11.46 2.17 23.64
N CYS A 141 -10.14 2.21 23.80
CA CYS A 141 -9.19 1.76 22.79
C CYS A 141 -9.33 0.26 22.50
N CYS A 142 -9.38 -0.59 23.53
CA CYS A 142 -9.63 -2.03 23.35
C CYS A 142 -10.98 -2.33 22.67
N GLU A 143 -12.03 -1.57 23.00
CA GLU A 143 -13.37 -1.70 22.40
C GLU A 143 -13.38 -1.20 20.94
N ALA A 144 -12.66 -0.13 20.64
CA ALA A 144 -12.47 0.40 19.29
C ALA A 144 -11.67 -0.56 18.42
N GLU A 145 -10.58 -1.13 18.93
CA GLU A 145 -9.74 -2.10 18.21
C GLU A 145 -10.56 -3.26 17.66
N ILE A 146 -11.40 -3.89 18.51
CA ILE A 146 -12.28 -4.98 18.07
C ILE A 146 -13.34 -4.50 17.08
N ARG A 147 -13.98 -3.35 17.34
CA ARG A 147 -15.04 -2.82 16.46
C ARG A 147 -14.49 -2.52 15.06
N LEU A 148 -13.33 -1.90 14.98
CA LEU A 148 -12.72 -1.41 13.75
C LEU A 148 -12.01 -2.50 12.96
N ASN A 149 -11.37 -3.47 13.63
CA ASN A 149 -10.73 -4.60 12.95
C ASN A 149 -11.70 -5.71 12.53
N ARG A 150 -12.92 -5.79 13.11
CA ARG A 150 -13.87 -6.87 12.79
C ARG A 150 -14.22 -7.01 11.29
N PRO A 151 -14.43 -5.94 10.50
CA PRO A 151 -14.65 -6.07 9.05
C PRO A 151 -13.43 -6.62 8.31
N PHE A 152 -12.21 -6.35 8.78
CA PHE A 152 -10.96 -6.69 8.12
C PHE A 152 -10.42 -8.08 8.53
N ALA A 153 -10.47 -8.41 9.81
CA ALA A 153 -9.96 -9.65 10.42
C ALA A 153 -10.84 -10.21 11.55
N GLY A 154 -12.17 -10.18 11.38
CA GLY A 154 -13.15 -10.74 12.32
C GLY A 154 -12.81 -12.12 12.93
N PRO A 155 -12.23 -13.10 12.20
CA PRO A 155 -11.79 -14.37 12.78
C PRO A 155 -10.72 -14.27 13.88
N ILE A 156 -9.92 -13.20 13.89
CA ILE A 156 -8.85 -12.97 14.86
C ILE A 156 -9.41 -12.38 16.16
N TYR A 157 -10.29 -11.38 16.09
CA TYR A 157 -10.72 -10.59 17.26
C TYR A 157 -11.93 -11.21 17.98
N LEU A 158 -11.77 -11.55 19.27
CA LEU A 158 -12.81 -12.21 20.07
C LEU A 158 -13.60 -11.21 20.93
N ASP A 159 -13.00 -10.74 22.02
CA ASP A 159 -13.64 -9.86 23.00
C ASP A 159 -12.62 -9.05 23.84
N VAL A 160 -13.13 -8.04 24.58
CA VAL A 160 -12.34 -7.32 25.57
C VAL A 160 -12.51 -8.00 26.93
N ASN A 161 -11.42 -8.49 27.52
CA ASN A 161 -11.44 -9.03 28.87
C ASN A 161 -10.93 -7.98 29.89
N PRO A 162 -11.70 -7.67 30.95
CA PRO A 162 -11.17 -6.90 32.07
C PRO A 162 -10.16 -7.74 32.84
N ILE A 163 -9.13 -7.07 33.36
CA ILE A 163 -8.11 -7.63 34.26
C ILE A 163 -8.37 -7.05 35.65
N SER A 164 -8.56 -7.92 36.63
CA SER A 164 -8.80 -7.54 38.03
C SER A 164 -7.71 -8.11 38.94
N ILE A 165 -7.50 -7.49 40.11
CA ILE A 165 -6.71 -8.08 41.20
C ILE A 165 -7.68 -8.69 42.21
N ASP A 166 -7.45 -9.96 42.54
CA ASP A 166 -8.18 -10.71 43.55
C ASP A 166 -7.15 -11.48 44.40
N SER A 167 -7.19 -11.26 45.71
CA SER A 167 -6.33 -11.95 46.68
C SER A 167 -4.85 -11.90 46.27
N GLY A 168 -4.39 -10.71 45.85
CA GLY A 168 -3.02 -10.43 45.35
C GLY A 168 -2.66 -10.97 43.96
N ARG A 169 -3.58 -11.66 43.26
CA ARG A 169 -3.34 -12.27 41.95
C ARG A 169 -4.17 -11.60 40.86
N CYS A 170 -3.58 -11.37 39.69
CA CYS A 170 -4.32 -10.89 38.53
C CYS A 170 -5.15 -12.03 37.92
N ARG A 171 -6.38 -11.73 37.49
CA ARG A 171 -7.29 -12.66 36.79
C ARG A 171 -8.06 -11.95 35.68
N PHE A 172 -8.38 -12.70 34.63
CA PHE A 172 -9.25 -12.26 33.52
C PHE A 172 -10.74 -12.46 33.84
N GLY A 173 -11.58 -11.58 33.30
CA GLY A 173 -13.05 -11.74 33.26
C GLY A 173 -13.80 -10.97 34.35
N ARG A 174 -15.11 -10.79 34.15
CA ARG A 174 -15.99 -10.15 35.14
C ARG A 174 -16.35 -11.16 36.24
N ARG A 175 -15.92 -10.93 37.48
CA ARG A 175 -16.41 -11.67 38.65
C ARG A 175 -17.69 -11.02 39.22
N LYS A 176 -18.59 -11.84 39.76
CA LYS A 176 -19.55 -11.38 40.78
C LYS A 176 -18.76 -11.03 42.06
N GLY A 177 -19.03 -9.87 42.67
CA GLY A 177 -18.45 -9.45 43.96
C GLY A 177 -17.26 -8.47 43.88
N GLY A 178 -17.49 -7.23 43.42
CA GLY A 178 -16.68 -6.05 43.78
C GLY A 178 -15.20 -5.97 43.34
N ALA A 179 -14.63 -7.00 42.70
CA ALA A 179 -13.21 -7.03 42.34
C ALA A 179 -12.79 -5.84 41.45
N ARG A 180 -11.83 -5.04 41.91
CA ARG A 180 -11.38 -3.82 41.22
C ARG A 180 -10.68 -4.15 39.90
N VAL A 181 -11.25 -3.69 38.79
CA VAL A 181 -10.60 -3.72 37.47
C VAL A 181 -9.40 -2.76 37.48
N ILE A 182 -8.26 -3.25 37.01
CA ILE A 182 -7.00 -2.50 36.92
C ILE A 182 -6.56 -2.23 35.48
N ASP A 183 -7.00 -3.05 34.52
CA ASP A 183 -6.76 -2.85 33.10
C ASP A 183 -7.71 -3.67 32.22
N TYR A 184 -7.56 -3.56 30.90
CA TYR A 184 -8.28 -4.35 29.90
C TYR A 184 -7.30 -4.99 28.92
N ALA A 185 -7.69 -6.13 28.35
CA ALA A 185 -6.98 -6.79 27.26
C ALA A 185 -7.92 -7.09 26.09
N VAL A 186 -7.47 -6.83 24.87
CA VAL A 186 -8.09 -7.38 23.66
C VAL A 186 -7.64 -8.83 23.54
N ARG A 187 -8.60 -9.76 23.60
CA ARG A 187 -8.36 -11.19 23.41
C ARG A 187 -8.57 -11.56 21.95
N MET A 188 -7.57 -12.19 21.37
CA MET A 188 -7.52 -12.61 19.98
C MET A 188 -7.25 -14.10 19.86
N ARG A 189 -7.62 -14.70 18.73
CA ARG A 189 -7.05 -15.99 18.30
C ARG A 189 -5.59 -15.78 17.93
N ARG A 190 -4.71 -16.66 18.40
CA ARG A 190 -3.31 -16.67 17.97
C ARG A 190 -3.23 -17.32 16.59
N PHE A 191 -2.54 -16.67 15.66
CA PHE A 191 -2.21 -17.21 14.34
C PHE A 191 -0.72 -17.56 14.24
N GLY A 192 -0.37 -18.42 13.26
CA GLY A 192 1.01 -18.80 12.99
C GLY A 192 1.77 -17.68 12.30
N GLN A 193 2.90 -17.25 12.88
CA GLN A 193 3.66 -16.09 12.37
C GLN A 193 4.19 -16.29 10.94
N ARG A 194 4.48 -17.54 10.53
CA ARG A 194 4.84 -17.88 9.14
C ARG A 194 3.80 -17.48 8.09
N GLN A 195 2.54 -17.28 8.47
CA GLN A 195 1.46 -16.89 7.55
C GLN A 195 1.36 -15.35 7.35
N LEU A 196 2.17 -14.55 8.05
CA LEU A 196 2.26 -13.12 7.83
C LEU A 196 2.89 -12.85 6.46
N PHE A 197 2.39 -11.86 5.71
CA PHE A 197 2.93 -11.55 4.38
C PHE A 197 4.42 -11.15 4.46
N SER A 198 4.86 -10.46 5.52
CA SER A 198 6.28 -10.16 5.73
C SER A 198 7.13 -11.42 5.95
N SER A 199 6.58 -12.46 6.59
CA SER A 199 7.24 -13.75 6.72
C SER A 199 7.24 -14.53 5.41
N LEU A 200 6.15 -14.49 4.64
CA LEU A 200 6.07 -15.13 3.31
C LEU A 200 7.07 -14.50 2.35
N VAL A 201 7.19 -13.17 2.33
CA VAL A 201 8.24 -12.41 1.62
C VAL A 201 9.63 -12.88 2.03
N ALA A 202 9.92 -12.92 3.34
CA ALA A 202 11.24 -13.30 3.85
C ALA A 202 11.66 -14.75 3.54
N HIS A 203 10.73 -15.64 3.23
CA HIS A 203 11.00 -17.03 2.87
C HIS A 203 10.82 -17.33 1.36
N GLY A 204 10.42 -16.34 0.54
CA GLY A 204 10.08 -16.56 -0.87
C GLY A 204 8.80 -17.37 -1.08
N GLU A 205 7.92 -17.42 -0.07
CA GLU A 205 6.69 -18.22 -0.03
C GLU A 205 5.43 -17.42 -0.46
N LEU A 206 5.53 -16.09 -0.68
CA LEU A 206 4.41 -15.24 -1.12
C LEU A 206 4.10 -15.48 -2.62
N ASP A 207 2.84 -15.71 -2.96
CA ASP A 207 2.43 -16.05 -4.33
C ASP A 207 1.41 -15.08 -4.95
N ASP A 208 1.08 -15.30 -6.23
CA ASP A 208 0.11 -14.50 -6.98
C ASP A 208 -1.33 -14.61 -6.45
N ALA A 209 -1.68 -15.71 -5.76
CA ALA A 209 -3.01 -15.93 -5.19
C ALA A 209 -3.20 -15.19 -3.85
N ASP A 210 -2.15 -15.08 -3.02
CA ASP A 210 -2.14 -14.17 -1.86
C ASP A 210 -2.44 -12.73 -2.26
N ILE A 211 -1.85 -12.28 -3.37
CA ILE A 211 -2.01 -10.92 -3.88
C ILE A 211 -3.40 -10.69 -4.46
N ASP A 212 -3.94 -11.64 -5.23
CA ASP A 212 -5.32 -11.58 -5.71
C ASP A 212 -6.31 -11.56 -4.53
N ALA A 213 -6.09 -12.39 -3.49
CA ALA A 213 -6.91 -12.41 -2.28
C ALA A 213 -6.83 -11.10 -1.48
N ALA A 214 -5.63 -10.51 -1.35
CA ALA A 214 -5.42 -9.22 -0.69
C ALA A 214 -6.09 -8.09 -1.48
N ALA A 215 -5.94 -8.06 -2.81
CA ALA A 215 -6.58 -7.07 -3.67
C ALA A 215 -8.11 -7.13 -3.57
N GLN A 216 -8.68 -8.33 -3.68
CA GLN A 216 -10.12 -8.55 -3.57
C GLN A 216 -10.64 -8.15 -2.18
N LYS A 217 -9.93 -8.53 -1.11
CA LYS A 217 -10.30 -8.16 0.26
C LYS A 217 -10.25 -6.65 0.46
N LEU A 218 -9.22 -5.97 -0.05
CA LEU A 218 -9.06 -4.52 0.10
C LEU A 218 -10.14 -3.76 -0.68
N ALA A 219 -10.32 -4.10 -1.95
CA ALA A 219 -11.35 -3.50 -2.79
C ALA A 219 -12.76 -3.69 -2.20
N ALA A 220 -13.10 -4.92 -1.78
CA ALA A 220 -14.36 -5.19 -1.09
C ALA A 220 -14.51 -4.38 0.21
N SER A 221 -13.44 -4.25 1.00
CA SER A 221 -13.47 -3.48 2.25
C SER A 221 -13.67 -1.99 1.97
N HIS A 222 -13.00 -1.42 0.96
CA HIS A 222 -13.20 -0.03 0.54
C HIS A 222 -14.59 0.22 -0.04
N ILE A 223 -15.13 -0.68 -0.88
CA ILE A 223 -16.49 -0.57 -1.44
C ILE A 223 -17.54 -0.43 -0.33
N HIS A 224 -17.43 -1.21 0.74
CA HIS A 224 -18.38 -1.24 1.86
C HIS A 224 -18.00 -0.32 3.03
N ALA A 225 -16.83 0.35 2.99
CA ALA A 225 -16.40 1.26 4.03
C ALA A 225 -17.33 2.48 4.12
N GLN A 226 -17.55 2.95 5.35
CA GLN A 226 -18.34 4.16 5.59
C GLN A 226 -17.70 5.36 4.88
N ARG A 227 -18.52 6.16 4.19
CA ARG A 227 -18.12 7.42 3.58
C ARG A 227 -18.16 8.53 4.63
N LEU A 228 -17.29 9.51 4.51
CA LEU A 228 -17.29 10.66 5.41
C LEU A 228 -18.52 11.53 5.16
N VAL A 229 -19.40 11.64 6.17
CA VAL A 229 -20.63 12.47 6.14
C VAL A 229 -20.61 13.59 7.18
N ILE A 230 -19.46 13.82 7.83
CA ILE A 230 -19.31 14.81 8.89
C ILE A 230 -18.96 16.15 8.24
N GLU A 231 -19.87 17.11 8.28
CA GLU A 231 -19.63 18.47 7.78
C GLU A 231 -18.64 19.23 8.67
N GLY A 232 -17.97 20.25 8.12
CA GLY A 232 -17.02 21.12 8.84
C GLY A 232 -15.70 20.45 9.31
N THR A 233 -15.54 19.14 9.17
CA THR A 233 -14.34 18.42 9.64
C THR A 233 -13.14 18.56 8.70
N ARG A 234 -11.91 18.58 9.26
CA ARG A 234 -10.65 18.51 8.49
C ARG A 234 -10.31 17.12 7.95
N LEU A 235 -11.01 16.06 8.38
CA LEU A 235 -10.72 14.67 8.01
C LEU A 235 -10.69 14.48 6.48
N GLY A 236 -9.62 13.81 6.00
CA GLY A 236 -9.36 13.54 4.59
C GLY A 236 -9.13 14.75 3.68
N THR A 237 -9.04 15.98 4.21
CA THR A 237 -8.76 17.19 3.38
C THR A 237 -7.32 17.20 2.86
N ALA A 238 -7.10 17.85 1.72
CA ALA A 238 -5.75 18.09 1.20
C ALA A 238 -4.85 18.83 2.23
N ALA A 239 -5.44 19.77 2.98
CA ALA A 239 -4.74 20.50 4.04
C ALA A 239 -4.30 19.60 5.20
N LEU A 240 -5.11 18.64 5.64
CA LEU A 240 -4.71 17.68 6.68
C LEU A 240 -3.64 16.71 6.17
N LEU A 241 -3.74 16.26 4.91
CA LEU A 241 -2.69 15.44 4.30
C LEU A 241 -1.36 16.21 4.24
N ARG A 242 -1.36 17.50 3.89
CA ARG A 242 -0.17 18.36 3.89
C ARG A 242 0.51 18.37 5.27
N ASP A 243 -0.25 18.63 6.34
CA ASP A 243 0.26 18.61 7.71
C ASP A 243 0.90 17.24 8.04
N GLN A 244 0.23 16.13 7.69
CA GLN A 244 0.70 14.77 7.96
C GLN A 244 1.96 14.37 7.17
N VAL A 245 2.06 14.76 5.89
CA VAL A 245 3.23 14.48 5.04
C VAL A 245 4.45 15.23 5.57
N LEU A 246 4.31 16.53 5.87
CA LEU A 246 5.41 17.33 6.39
C LEU A 246 5.83 16.90 7.80
N ALA A 247 4.88 16.48 8.65
CA ALA A 247 5.18 15.91 9.95
C ALA A 247 5.93 14.56 9.89
N ALA A 248 5.62 13.72 8.89
CA ALA A 248 6.36 12.46 8.66
C ALA A 248 7.75 12.69 8.08
N LEU A 249 7.93 13.74 7.27
CA LEU A 249 9.20 14.11 6.66
C LEU A 249 10.18 14.74 7.66
N ALA A 250 9.71 15.66 8.51
CA ALA A 250 10.58 16.50 9.32
C ALA A 250 11.61 15.71 10.20
N PRO A 251 11.26 14.62 10.91
CA PRO A 251 12.26 13.86 11.68
C PRO A 251 13.38 13.27 10.82
N LEU A 252 13.09 12.92 9.57
CA LEU A 252 14.06 12.33 8.64
C LEU A 252 15.03 13.37 8.05
N GLU A 253 14.62 14.64 8.00
CA GLU A 253 15.48 15.76 7.59
C GLU A 253 16.43 16.24 8.69
N HIS A 254 16.04 16.07 9.96
CA HIS A 254 16.83 16.55 11.10
C HIS A 254 17.74 15.47 11.70
N ASP A 255 17.48 14.18 11.46
CA ASP A 255 18.36 13.11 11.94
C ASP A 255 19.58 12.94 11.00
N PRO A 256 20.81 13.03 11.52
CA PRO A 256 22.03 13.00 10.70
C PRO A 256 22.22 11.70 9.92
N ARG A 257 21.56 10.59 10.33
CA ARG A 257 21.62 9.29 9.63
C ARG A 257 20.83 9.31 8.33
N THR A 258 19.80 10.15 8.21
CA THR A 258 18.86 10.17 7.07
C THR A 258 18.85 11.49 6.29
N ALA A 259 19.22 12.60 6.92
CA ALA A 259 19.14 13.96 6.35
C ALA A 259 19.77 14.06 4.95
N ALA A 260 20.98 13.54 4.77
CA ALA A 260 21.69 13.58 3.50
C ALA A 260 20.93 12.87 2.36
N ALA A 261 20.32 11.72 2.63
CA ALA A 261 19.54 10.97 1.65
C ALA A 261 18.23 11.70 1.28
N VAL A 262 17.56 12.31 2.27
CA VAL A 262 16.32 13.07 2.07
C VAL A 262 16.57 14.33 1.23
N GLN A 263 17.65 15.07 1.53
CA GLN A 263 18.04 16.28 0.79
C GLN A 263 18.52 15.94 -0.63
N ALA A 264 19.39 14.93 -0.81
CA ALA A 264 19.86 14.52 -2.13
C ALA A 264 18.72 14.05 -3.06
N ALA A 265 17.67 13.43 -2.49
CA ALA A 265 16.47 13.05 -3.23
C ALA A 265 15.45 14.20 -3.42
N GLY A 266 15.66 15.38 -2.81
CA GLY A 266 14.79 16.54 -2.95
C GLY A 266 13.37 16.33 -2.40
N LEU A 267 13.17 15.42 -1.44
CA LEU A 267 11.84 14.92 -1.06
C LEU A 267 10.91 16.01 -0.53
N ARG A 268 11.43 17.03 0.17
CA ARG A 268 10.64 18.19 0.63
C ARG A 268 10.00 18.93 -0.54
N ARG A 269 10.82 19.40 -1.48
CA ARG A 269 10.38 20.13 -2.67
C ARG A 269 9.38 19.31 -3.49
N TYR A 270 9.61 18.01 -3.65
CA TYR A 270 8.65 17.11 -4.29
C TYR A 270 7.32 17.06 -3.54
N CYS A 271 7.32 16.80 -2.23
CA CYS A 271 6.09 16.71 -1.44
C CYS A 271 5.31 18.02 -1.46
N GLU A 272 5.98 19.17 -1.25
CA GLU A 272 5.35 20.49 -1.22
C GLU A 272 4.68 20.85 -2.55
N SER A 273 5.38 20.61 -3.66
CA SER A 273 4.89 20.85 -5.02
C SER A 273 3.74 19.92 -5.41
N GLU A 274 3.84 18.62 -5.11
CA GLU A 274 2.76 17.67 -5.40
C GLU A 274 1.52 17.90 -4.54
N LEU A 275 1.70 18.26 -3.26
CA LEU A 275 0.58 18.64 -2.39
C LEU A 275 -0.13 19.88 -2.90
N GLU A 276 0.58 20.85 -3.45
CA GLU A 276 -0.01 22.03 -4.11
C GLU A 276 -0.76 21.63 -5.38
N ARG A 277 -0.08 20.96 -6.33
CA ARG A 277 -0.66 20.48 -7.60
C ARG A 277 -1.92 19.64 -7.40
N LEU A 278 -1.93 18.77 -6.39
CA LEU A 278 -3.03 17.84 -6.13
C LEU A 278 -4.12 18.39 -5.20
N THR A 279 -4.00 19.60 -4.63
CA THR A 279 -4.96 20.10 -3.62
C THR A 279 -6.42 20.03 -4.12
N ALA A 280 -6.72 20.57 -5.30
CA ALA A 280 -8.07 20.55 -5.86
C ALA A 280 -8.56 19.12 -6.18
N HIS A 281 -7.68 18.24 -6.67
CA HIS A 281 -8.01 16.85 -6.98
C HIS A 281 -8.37 16.05 -5.72
N LEU A 282 -7.58 16.21 -4.65
CA LEU A 282 -7.78 15.55 -3.37
C LEU A 282 -9.09 15.99 -2.69
N ASP A 283 -9.38 17.29 -2.67
CA ASP A 283 -10.62 17.79 -2.07
C ASP A 283 -11.85 17.43 -2.94
N ALA A 284 -11.71 17.33 -4.26
CA ALA A 284 -12.76 16.78 -5.14
C ALA A 284 -13.03 15.28 -4.85
N ARG A 285 -11.98 14.46 -4.70
CA ARG A 285 -12.11 13.04 -4.30
C ARG A 285 -12.77 12.89 -2.93
N ARG A 286 -12.43 13.76 -1.98
CA ARG A 286 -13.13 13.84 -0.67
C ARG A 286 -14.61 14.13 -0.85
N ALA A 287 -14.98 15.15 -1.63
CA ALA A 287 -16.39 15.50 -1.90
C ALA A 287 -17.18 14.38 -2.60
N GLN A 288 -16.52 13.60 -3.46
CA GLN A 288 -17.11 12.44 -4.16
C GLN A 288 -17.20 11.17 -3.28
N GLY A 289 -16.69 11.20 -2.05
CA GLY A 289 -16.78 10.09 -1.09
C GLY A 289 -15.71 8.99 -1.28
N PHE A 290 -14.53 9.35 -1.81
CA PHE A 290 -13.34 8.47 -1.80
C PHE A 290 -12.60 8.52 -0.46
N VAL A 291 -12.86 9.51 0.40
CA VAL A 291 -12.45 9.50 1.80
C VAL A 291 -13.39 8.60 2.61
N ARG A 292 -12.85 7.54 3.21
CA ARG A 292 -13.61 6.49 3.92
C ARG A 292 -12.89 6.06 5.20
N ALA A 293 -13.59 5.31 6.04
CA ALA A 293 -13.00 4.67 7.23
C ALA A 293 -12.16 3.44 6.81
N CYS A 294 -10.91 3.68 6.42
CA CYS A 294 -9.97 2.71 5.86
C CYS A 294 -9.15 1.98 6.96
N HIS A 295 -8.11 1.21 6.59
CA HIS A 295 -7.25 0.50 7.54
C HIS A 295 -6.24 1.44 8.23
N GLY A 296 -5.64 2.36 7.49
CA GLY A 296 -4.72 3.41 7.95
C GLY A 296 -3.25 2.99 8.01
N ASP A 297 -2.96 1.71 8.32
CA ASP A 297 -1.61 1.13 8.48
C ASP A 297 -1.45 -0.22 7.77
N LEU A 298 -1.84 -0.32 6.49
CA LEU A 298 -1.90 -1.58 5.75
C LEU A 298 -0.53 -1.99 5.16
N HIS A 299 0.34 -2.57 5.97
CA HIS A 299 1.67 -3.06 5.56
C HIS A 299 1.84 -4.58 5.77
N LEU A 300 2.94 -5.19 5.30
CA LEU A 300 3.13 -6.65 5.19
C LEU A 300 3.08 -7.42 6.52
N ASP A 301 3.34 -6.78 7.66
CA ASP A 301 3.18 -7.41 8.99
C ASP A 301 1.71 -7.45 9.44
N ASN A 302 0.84 -6.66 8.81
CA ASN A 302 -0.58 -6.49 9.14
C ASN A 302 -1.50 -7.28 8.18
N LEU A 303 -0.92 -8.15 7.35
CA LEU A 303 -1.61 -9.05 6.42
C LEU A 303 -1.28 -10.51 6.74
N LEU A 304 -2.32 -11.35 6.75
CA LEU A 304 -2.24 -12.76 7.12
C LEU A 304 -2.90 -13.64 6.04
N ARG A 305 -2.14 -14.58 5.47
CA ARG A 305 -2.67 -15.69 4.63
C ARG A 305 -3.60 -16.55 5.50
N HIS A 306 -4.84 -16.74 5.06
CA HIS A 306 -5.87 -17.43 5.83
C HIS A 306 -6.82 -18.22 4.92
N ALA A 307 -6.50 -19.50 4.68
CA ALA A 307 -7.17 -20.33 3.67
C ALA A 307 -7.13 -19.63 2.29
N SER A 308 -8.25 -19.55 1.57
CA SER A 308 -8.37 -18.86 0.28
C SER A 308 -8.62 -17.35 0.39
N THR A 309 -8.30 -16.73 1.52
CA THR A 309 -8.48 -15.29 1.73
C THR A 309 -7.34 -14.67 2.53
N THR A 310 -7.32 -13.34 2.59
CA THR A 310 -6.37 -12.56 3.37
C THR A 310 -7.10 -11.85 4.49
N LEU A 311 -6.58 -11.92 5.72
CA LEU A 311 -7.04 -11.09 6.83
C LEU A 311 -6.12 -9.88 6.98
N MET A 312 -6.71 -8.71 7.21
CA MET A 312 -6.00 -7.45 7.46
C MET A 312 -6.27 -7.03 8.90
N PHE A 313 -5.24 -6.80 9.70
CA PHE A 313 -5.39 -6.62 11.15
C PHE A 313 -4.46 -5.52 11.69
N ASP A 314 -4.71 -5.08 12.93
CA ASP A 314 -4.05 -3.93 13.56
C ASP A 314 -4.33 -2.59 12.82
N CYS A 315 -5.57 -2.42 12.33
CA CYS A 315 -6.03 -1.14 11.78
C CYS A 315 -6.08 -0.03 12.85
N ILE A 316 -5.86 1.23 12.46
CA ILE A 316 -5.65 2.34 13.39
C ILE A 316 -6.90 2.61 14.24
N GLU A 317 -6.82 2.25 15.52
CA GLU A 317 -7.93 2.35 16.47
C GLU A 317 -7.95 3.66 17.28
N PHE A 318 -6.85 4.42 17.26
CA PHE A 318 -6.61 5.56 18.14
C PHE A 318 -6.65 6.94 17.47
N SER A 319 -6.62 7.04 16.14
CA SER A 319 -6.67 8.30 15.40
C SER A 319 -7.64 8.25 14.24
N ASP A 320 -8.64 9.13 14.26
CA ASP A 320 -9.58 9.31 13.17
C ASP A 320 -8.93 10.04 11.98
N GLU A 321 -7.96 10.92 12.22
CA GLU A 321 -7.20 11.63 11.18
C GLU A 321 -6.34 10.71 10.30
N LEU A 322 -5.93 9.56 10.83
CA LEU A 322 -5.17 8.54 10.11
C LEU A 322 -6.04 7.41 9.54
N ARG A 323 -7.32 7.34 9.93
CA ARG A 323 -8.28 6.32 9.48
C ARG A 323 -9.27 6.83 8.43
N TRP A 324 -9.69 8.10 8.53
CA TRP A 324 -10.53 8.77 7.54
C TRP A 324 -9.66 9.39 6.45
N ILE A 325 -9.25 8.54 5.52
CA ILE A 325 -8.29 8.84 4.45
C ILE A 325 -8.88 8.46 3.10
N ASP A 326 -8.25 8.93 2.01
CA ASP A 326 -8.57 8.44 0.68
C ASP A 326 -8.26 6.93 0.57
N VAL A 327 -9.15 6.18 -0.07
CA VAL A 327 -8.97 4.75 -0.38
C VAL A 327 -7.66 4.44 -1.13
N THR A 328 -7.17 5.35 -1.98
CA THR A 328 -5.87 5.22 -2.64
C THR A 328 -4.72 5.38 -1.65
N ALA A 329 -4.87 6.20 -0.60
CA ALA A 329 -3.85 6.39 0.44
C ALA A 329 -3.68 5.16 1.36
N ASP A 330 -4.70 4.30 1.42
CA ASP A 330 -4.64 3.01 2.12
C ASP A 330 -4.04 1.91 1.23
N LEU A 331 -4.49 1.83 -0.03
CA LEU A 331 -3.89 0.97 -1.06
C LEU A 331 -2.39 1.24 -1.24
N ALA A 332 -2.00 2.51 -1.28
CA ALA A 332 -0.62 2.94 -1.43
C ALA A 332 0.29 2.38 -0.34
N PHE A 333 -0.24 2.09 0.85
CA PHE A 333 0.56 1.55 1.95
C PHE A 333 1.09 0.14 1.61
N LEU A 334 0.23 -0.75 1.11
CA LEU A 334 0.66 -2.10 0.73
C LEU A 334 1.48 -2.11 -0.56
N LEU A 335 1.13 -1.26 -1.54
CA LEU A 335 1.93 -1.09 -2.76
C LEU A 335 3.35 -0.60 -2.45
N MET A 336 3.47 0.34 -1.52
CA MET A 336 4.74 0.88 -1.04
C MET A 336 5.55 -0.22 -0.35
N ASP A 337 4.96 -0.98 0.58
CA ASP A 337 5.69 -1.97 1.37
C ASP A 337 6.16 -3.17 0.52
N LEU A 338 5.34 -3.62 -0.44
CA LEU A 338 5.76 -4.62 -1.45
C LEU A 338 6.94 -4.11 -2.29
N ARG A 339 6.89 -2.86 -2.76
CA ARG A 339 7.97 -2.26 -3.57
C ARG A 339 9.25 -2.05 -2.77
N ALA A 340 9.14 -1.65 -1.50
CA ALA A 340 10.30 -1.47 -0.61
C ALA A 340 11.06 -2.77 -0.35
N HIS A 341 10.35 -3.92 -0.35
CA HIS A 341 10.93 -5.26 -0.22
C HIS A 341 11.27 -5.91 -1.59
N GLY A 342 11.17 -5.18 -2.71
CA GLY A 342 11.54 -5.66 -4.05
C GLY A 342 10.46 -6.46 -4.80
N HIS A 343 9.28 -6.68 -4.22
CA HIS A 343 8.17 -7.43 -4.82
C HIS A 343 7.36 -6.56 -5.81
N VAL A 344 8.04 -5.94 -6.80
CA VAL A 344 7.44 -4.98 -7.73
C VAL A 344 6.33 -5.60 -8.59
N ARG A 345 6.52 -6.82 -9.12
CA ARG A 345 5.48 -7.55 -9.89
C ARG A 345 4.21 -7.76 -9.05
N HIS A 346 4.35 -8.16 -7.80
CA HIS A 346 3.23 -8.34 -6.88
C HIS A 346 2.51 -7.02 -6.57
N ALA A 347 3.25 -5.90 -6.43
CA ALA A 347 2.64 -4.58 -6.29
C ALA A 347 1.87 -4.16 -7.55
N ASN A 348 2.40 -4.41 -8.74
CA ASN A 348 1.71 -4.14 -10.01
C ASN A 348 0.44 -5.00 -10.14
N ARG A 349 0.51 -6.30 -9.79
CA ARG A 349 -0.64 -7.20 -9.73
C ARG A 349 -1.71 -6.68 -8.76
N LEU A 350 -1.33 -6.32 -7.54
CA LEU A 350 -2.23 -5.72 -6.53
C LEU A 350 -2.97 -4.49 -7.08
N LEU A 351 -2.24 -3.55 -7.70
CA LEU A 351 -2.84 -2.35 -8.30
C LEU A 351 -3.78 -2.71 -9.45
N ALA A 352 -3.36 -3.57 -10.37
CA ALA A 352 -4.17 -3.99 -11.51
C ALA A 352 -5.48 -4.66 -11.07
N ARG A 353 -5.43 -5.58 -10.08
CA ARG A 353 -6.62 -6.22 -9.51
C ARG A 353 -7.52 -5.23 -8.79
N TYR A 354 -6.95 -4.34 -7.99
CA TYR A 354 -7.73 -3.31 -7.29
C TYR A 354 -8.48 -2.42 -8.27
N LEU A 355 -7.85 -2.01 -9.38
CA LEU A 355 -8.48 -1.23 -10.45
C LEU A 355 -9.51 -2.05 -11.26
N GLU A 356 -9.23 -3.32 -11.60
CA GLU A 356 -10.21 -4.22 -12.23
C GLU A 356 -11.49 -4.33 -11.39
N VAL A 357 -11.39 -4.36 -10.05
CA VAL A 357 -12.57 -4.44 -9.16
C VAL A 357 -13.24 -3.07 -8.96
N THR A 358 -12.46 -2.01 -8.70
CA THR A 358 -13.02 -0.71 -8.27
C THR A 358 -13.29 0.29 -9.40
N GLY A 359 -12.54 0.24 -10.51
CA GLY A 359 -12.57 1.28 -11.55
C GLY A 359 -12.06 2.65 -11.07
N ASP A 360 -11.33 2.73 -9.96
CA ASP A 360 -10.81 3.99 -9.38
C ASP A 360 -9.53 4.48 -10.08
N PHE A 361 -9.62 4.69 -11.40
CA PHE A 361 -8.50 5.19 -12.21
C PHE A 361 -8.10 6.62 -11.82
N ASP A 362 -9.04 7.46 -11.37
CA ASP A 362 -8.77 8.83 -10.95
C ASP A 362 -7.77 8.90 -9.78
N GLY A 363 -7.76 7.89 -8.89
CA GLY A 363 -6.82 7.82 -7.77
C GLY A 363 -5.34 7.74 -8.19
N LEU A 364 -5.05 7.32 -9.44
CA LEU A 364 -3.68 7.22 -9.96
C LEU A 364 -2.94 8.54 -9.93
N ALA A 365 -3.62 9.68 -10.11
CA ALA A 365 -2.99 11.00 -10.09
C ALA A 365 -2.34 11.37 -8.74
N ALA A 366 -2.85 10.82 -7.63
CA ALA A 366 -2.33 11.02 -6.28
C ALA A 366 -1.49 9.83 -5.76
N LEU A 367 -1.52 8.68 -6.43
CA LEU A 367 -0.85 7.46 -5.98
C LEU A 367 0.68 7.61 -5.77
N PRO A 368 1.45 8.31 -6.63
CA PRO A 368 2.88 8.55 -6.39
C PRO A 368 3.16 9.29 -5.08
N LEU A 369 2.43 10.39 -4.82
CA LEU A 369 2.52 11.15 -3.57
C LEU A 369 2.18 10.28 -2.36
N TYR A 370 1.13 9.45 -2.45
CA TYR A 370 0.77 8.54 -1.36
C TYR A 370 1.83 7.46 -1.11
N VAL A 371 2.44 6.89 -2.16
CA VAL A 371 3.55 5.93 -2.01
C VAL A 371 4.75 6.59 -1.33
N VAL A 372 5.12 7.82 -1.70
CA VAL A 372 6.18 8.59 -1.02
C VAL A 372 5.80 8.86 0.43
N TYR A 373 4.59 9.34 0.71
CA TYR A 373 4.10 9.58 2.06
C TYR A 373 4.18 8.34 2.97
N ARG A 374 3.69 7.18 2.50
CA ARG A 374 3.75 5.94 3.29
C ARG A 374 5.18 5.44 3.47
N ALA A 375 6.06 5.64 2.49
CA ALA A 375 7.48 5.35 2.63
C ALA A 375 8.15 6.24 3.68
N LEU A 376 7.85 7.55 3.71
CA LEU A 376 8.32 8.47 4.76
C LEU A 376 7.82 8.04 6.16
N VAL A 377 6.55 7.68 6.29
CA VAL A 377 6.00 7.15 7.56
C VAL A 377 6.77 5.90 8.03
N ARG A 378 7.07 4.95 7.13
CA ARG A 378 7.82 3.74 7.49
C ARG A 378 9.30 3.98 7.77
N ALA A 379 9.94 4.88 7.02
CA ALA A 379 11.29 5.34 7.34
C ALA A 379 11.35 5.99 8.73
N MET A 380 10.41 6.89 9.05
CA MET A 380 10.31 7.54 10.36
C MET A 380 10.08 6.51 11.48
N VAL A 381 9.16 5.56 11.31
CA VAL A 381 8.90 4.50 12.30
C VAL A 381 10.12 3.59 12.50
N ALA A 382 10.85 3.27 11.42
CA ALA A 382 12.09 2.49 11.51
C ALA A 382 13.21 3.26 12.24
N LEU A 383 13.35 4.56 11.97
CA LEU A 383 14.31 5.44 12.64
C LEU A 383 14.01 5.56 14.15
N LEU A 384 12.74 5.78 14.51
CA LEU A 384 12.28 5.82 15.89
C LEU A 384 12.56 4.49 16.64
N LYS A 385 12.34 3.34 15.98
CA LYS A 385 12.65 2.00 16.55
C LYS A 385 14.15 1.81 16.82
N ALA A 386 15.03 2.43 16.04
CA ALA A 386 16.47 2.37 16.23
C ALA A 386 16.99 3.28 17.36
N GLY A 387 16.14 4.18 17.89
CA GLY A 387 16.51 5.13 18.94
C GLY A 387 17.39 6.28 18.45
N PRO A 388 17.83 7.17 19.36
CA PRO A 388 18.64 8.34 19.02
C PRO A 388 20.00 7.94 18.43
N PRO A 389 20.61 8.79 17.59
CA PRO A 389 21.94 8.53 17.05
C PRO A 389 22.99 8.47 18.17
N ARG A 390 24.00 7.61 18.01
CA ARG A 390 25.06 7.40 19.02
C ARG A 390 26.02 8.60 19.16
N SER A 391 26.02 9.49 18.18
CA SER A 391 26.73 10.78 18.16
C SER A 391 25.90 11.80 17.35
N PRO A 392 25.88 13.10 17.70
CA PRO A 392 25.29 14.14 16.84
C PRO A 392 25.96 14.22 15.46
N THR A 393 27.21 13.77 15.35
CA THR A 393 28.01 13.75 14.11
C THR A 393 28.02 12.37 13.43
N ALA A 394 27.05 11.50 13.72
CA ALA A 394 26.96 10.19 13.08
C ALA A 394 26.86 10.35 11.54
N ALA A 395 27.74 9.67 10.82
CA ALA A 395 27.71 9.64 9.35
C ALA A 395 26.39 9.04 8.83
N PRO A 396 25.99 9.33 7.59
CA PRO A 396 24.89 8.64 6.92
C PRO A 396 25.07 7.13 7.04
N GLN A 397 24.05 6.43 7.53
CA GLN A 397 24.14 4.99 7.81
C GLN A 397 22.91 4.27 7.26
N ASP A 398 23.13 3.12 6.64
CA ASP A 398 22.06 2.21 6.29
C ASP A 398 21.39 1.61 7.52
N GLY A 399 20.07 1.49 7.43
CA GLY A 399 19.23 0.91 8.47
C GLY A 399 17.89 0.47 7.92
N ALA A 400 16.97 0.09 8.80
CA ALA A 400 15.64 -0.37 8.40
C ALA A 400 14.78 0.71 7.70
N TRP A 401 15.22 1.97 7.67
CA TRP A 401 14.64 3.06 6.89
C TRP A 401 15.13 3.11 5.43
N THR A 402 16.30 2.55 5.12
CA THR A 402 16.95 2.71 3.79
C THR A 402 16.06 2.28 2.62
N PRO A 403 15.42 1.09 2.62
CA PRO A 403 14.60 0.66 1.48
C PRO A 403 13.43 1.61 1.20
N TYR A 404 12.84 2.17 2.26
CA TYR A 404 11.76 3.14 2.18
C TYR A 404 12.22 4.49 1.63
N LEU A 405 13.37 5.02 2.10
CA LEU A 405 13.93 6.27 1.55
C LEU A 405 14.37 6.09 0.09
N GLN A 406 14.94 4.94 -0.28
CA GLN A 406 15.28 4.64 -1.67
C GLN A 406 14.03 4.54 -2.56
N LEU A 407 12.93 3.96 -2.06
CA LEU A 407 11.66 3.95 -2.78
C LEU A 407 11.09 5.37 -2.92
N ALA A 408 11.08 6.15 -1.84
CA ALA A 408 10.64 7.55 -1.84
C ALA A 408 11.44 8.41 -2.84
N ALA A 409 12.76 8.17 -2.99
CA ALA A 409 13.61 8.85 -3.95
C ALA A 409 13.44 8.37 -5.42
N LYS A 410 12.95 7.15 -5.63
CA LYS A 410 12.73 6.57 -6.97
C LYS A 410 11.34 6.87 -7.52
N THR A 411 10.32 7.02 -6.67
CA THR A 411 8.92 7.25 -7.08
C THR A 411 8.68 8.57 -7.86
N PRO A 412 9.29 9.72 -7.51
CA PRO A 412 9.14 10.99 -8.24
C PRO A 412 9.67 11.03 -9.69
N ARG A 413 10.30 9.96 -10.18
CA ARG A 413 10.96 9.99 -11.49
C ARG A 413 9.93 9.98 -12.61
N ASN A 414 9.94 11.04 -13.42
CA ASN A 414 9.15 11.11 -14.66
C ASN A 414 9.38 9.85 -15.49
N ARG A 415 8.29 9.12 -15.74
CA ARG A 415 8.20 8.17 -16.84
C ARG A 415 7.43 8.88 -17.94
N THR A 416 7.99 8.96 -19.13
CA THR A 416 7.24 9.25 -20.36
C THR A 416 6.26 8.07 -20.56
N PRO A 417 4.94 8.27 -20.44
CA PRO A 417 3.99 7.18 -20.59
C PRO A 417 3.80 6.86 -22.08
N SER A 418 3.37 5.64 -22.38
CA SER A 418 2.97 5.24 -23.74
C SER A 418 1.52 4.76 -23.75
N LEU A 419 0.89 4.80 -24.93
CA LEU A 419 -0.43 4.24 -25.17
C LEU A 419 -0.31 2.93 -25.95
N LEU A 420 -0.69 1.82 -25.33
CA LEU A 420 -0.65 0.48 -25.90
C LEU A 420 -2.07 0.01 -26.22
N LEU A 421 -2.36 -0.27 -27.49
CA LEU A 421 -3.68 -0.69 -27.97
C LEU A 421 -3.67 -2.19 -28.30
N CYS A 422 -4.49 -3.00 -27.64
CA CYS A 422 -4.61 -4.42 -27.96
C CYS A 422 -5.42 -4.62 -29.25
N HIS A 423 -4.80 -5.13 -30.31
CA HIS A 423 -5.47 -5.43 -31.58
C HIS A 423 -5.58 -6.94 -31.80
N GLY A 424 -6.78 -7.46 -31.95
CA GLY A 424 -6.97 -8.89 -32.21
C GLY A 424 -8.40 -9.39 -31.99
N LEU A 425 -8.71 -10.51 -32.65
CA LEU A 425 -10.00 -11.19 -32.60
C LEU A 425 -10.30 -11.78 -31.21
N SER A 426 -11.57 -12.03 -30.92
CA SER A 426 -11.95 -12.85 -29.77
C SER A 426 -11.27 -14.23 -29.83
N GLY A 427 -10.68 -14.66 -28.71
CA GLY A 427 -9.89 -15.90 -28.64
C GLY A 427 -8.38 -15.74 -28.90
N SER A 428 -7.89 -14.59 -29.40
CA SER A 428 -6.46 -14.41 -29.75
C SER A 428 -5.51 -14.22 -28.55
N GLY A 429 -5.85 -14.71 -27.35
CA GLY A 429 -4.98 -14.65 -26.16
C GLY A 429 -4.76 -13.25 -25.54
N LYS A 430 -5.01 -12.17 -26.30
CA LYS A 430 -4.92 -10.74 -25.95
C LYS A 430 -5.23 -10.35 -24.50
N SER A 431 -6.34 -10.82 -23.93
CA SER A 431 -6.76 -10.45 -22.57
C SER A 431 -6.04 -11.22 -21.45
N VAL A 432 -5.37 -12.33 -21.80
CA VAL A 432 -4.46 -13.06 -20.90
C VAL A 432 -3.05 -12.44 -20.99
N ALA A 433 -2.57 -12.19 -22.21
CA ALA A 433 -1.28 -11.56 -22.45
C ALA A 433 -1.20 -10.13 -21.88
N SER A 434 -2.18 -9.27 -22.18
CA SER A 434 -2.22 -7.89 -21.65
C SER A 434 -2.25 -7.82 -20.11
N ARG A 435 -2.85 -8.82 -19.44
CA ARG A 435 -2.76 -8.92 -17.97
C ARG A 435 -1.33 -9.22 -17.51
N ALA A 436 -0.66 -10.20 -18.13
CA ALA A 436 0.72 -10.52 -17.80
C ALA A 436 1.68 -9.34 -18.06
N LEU A 437 1.46 -8.57 -19.14
CA LEU A 437 2.20 -7.34 -19.43
C LEU A 437 2.03 -6.28 -18.33
N ALA A 438 0.79 -6.04 -17.89
CA ALA A 438 0.48 -5.09 -16.83
C ALA A 438 1.17 -5.45 -15.50
N GLU A 439 1.18 -6.74 -15.14
CA GLU A 439 1.89 -7.23 -13.95
C GLU A 439 3.42 -7.02 -14.03
N GLN A 440 4.03 -7.28 -15.19
CA GLN A 440 5.47 -7.11 -15.38
C GLN A 440 5.90 -5.63 -15.38
N THR A 441 5.20 -4.80 -16.16
CA THR A 441 5.61 -3.42 -16.47
C THR A 441 5.07 -2.37 -15.50
N GLY A 442 3.92 -2.65 -14.88
CA GLY A 442 3.12 -1.67 -14.16
C GLY A 442 2.26 -0.78 -15.08
N ALA A 443 2.10 -1.14 -16.37
CA ALA A 443 1.13 -0.50 -17.25
C ALA A 443 -0.30 -0.72 -16.72
N ILE A 444 -1.13 0.32 -16.82
CA ILE A 444 -2.51 0.30 -16.30
C ILE A 444 -3.43 -0.25 -17.38
N ARG A 445 -3.92 -1.47 -17.17
CA ARG A 445 -4.83 -2.15 -18.10
C ARG A 445 -6.27 -1.66 -17.95
N ILE A 446 -6.82 -1.07 -19.00
CA ILE A 446 -8.24 -0.70 -19.12
C ILE A 446 -8.94 -1.79 -19.93
N ALA A 447 -9.70 -2.65 -19.27
CA ALA A 447 -10.41 -3.76 -19.92
C ALA A 447 -11.78 -3.31 -20.44
N SER A 448 -11.95 -3.29 -21.78
CA SER A 448 -13.14 -2.75 -22.43
C SER A 448 -14.43 -3.46 -22.00
N ASP A 449 -14.40 -4.80 -21.91
CA ASP A 449 -15.54 -5.60 -21.50
C ASP A 449 -15.94 -5.36 -20.03
N THR A 450 -14.96 -5.24 -19.12
CA THR A 450 -15.21 -4.90 -17.70
C THR A 450 -15.79 -3.51 -17.54
N GLU A 451 -15.26 -2.51 -18.25
CA GLU A 451 -15.74 -1.14 -18.13
C GLU A 451 -17.08 -0.89 -18.84
N ARG A 452 -17.42 -1.68 -19.87
CA ARG A 452 -18.77 -1.68 -20.49
C ARG A 452 -19.83 -2.10 -19.48
N LYS A 453 -19.45 -3.06 -18.62
CA LYS A 453 -20.28 -3.64 -17.55
C LYS A 453 -20.28 -2.85 -16.25
N ARG A 454 -19.46 -1.79 -16.12
CA ARG A 454 -19.40 -0.93 -14.92
C ARG A 454 -20.20 0.35 -15.12
N THR A 455 -21.16 0.64 -14.24
CA THR A 455 -21.96 1.88 -14.31
C THR A 455 -21.23 3.12 -13.77
N ARG A 456 -20.40 2.98 -12.72
CA ARG A 456 -19.59 4.06 -12.11
C ARG A 456 -18.41 3.49 -11.30
N PRO A 457 -17.39 4.27 -10.96
CA PRO A 457 -16.37 3.86 -9.98
C PRO A 457 -17.01 3.34 -8.68
N PHE A 458 -16.39 2.31 -8.10
CA PHE A 458 -16.87 1.56 -6.93
C PHE A 458 -18.20 0.80 -7.10
N ALA A 459 -18.85 0.81 -8.27
CA ALA A 459 -19.85 -0.19 -8.60
C ALA A 459 -19.16 -1.49 -9.07
N PRO A 460 -19.60 -2.67 -8.60
CA PRO A 460 -19.15 -3.93 -9.20
C PRO A 460 -19.61 -3.97 -10.68
N PRO A 461 -18.79 -4.51 -11.59
CA PRO A 461 -19.24 -4.74 -12.97
C PRO A 461 -20.32 -5.84 -12.97
N ASP A 462 -21.38 -5.64 -13.75
CA ASP A 462 -22.39 -6.67 -13.97
C ASP A 462 -21.79 -7.79 -14.84
N LEU A 463 -21.76 -9.03 -14.35
CA LEU A 463 -21.18 -10.15 -15.10
C LEU A 463 -22.19 -10.81 -16.06
N GLU A 464 -23.47 -10.44 -16.00
CA GLU A 464 -24.47 -10.93 -16.95
C GLU A 464 -24.19 -10.46 -18.40
N ALA A 465 -24.79 -11.15 -19.35
CA ALA A 465 -24.71 -10.76 -20.76
C ALA A 465 -25.46 -9.44 -20.97
N LEU A 466 -24.81 -8.46 -21.59
CA LEU A 466 -25.44 -7.17 -21.87
C LEU A 466 -26.56 -7.31 -22.91
N PRO A 467 -27.64 -6.52 -22.81
CA PRO A 467 -28.70 -6.53 -23.81
C PRO A 467 -28.20 -6.05 -25.17
N ALA A 468 -28.89 -6.43 -26.26
CA ALA A 468 -28.51 -6.05 -27.63
C ALA A 468 -28.36 -4.53 -27.83
N SER A 469 -29.08 -3.71 -27.07
CA SER A 469 -28.95 -2.24 -27.05
C SER A 469 -27.58 -1.72 -26.59
N ALA A 470 -26.77 -2.53 -25.90
CA ALA A 470 -25.39 -2.17 -25.54
C ALA A 470 -24.41 -2.28 -26.72
N TYR A 471 -24.85 -2.83 -27.87
CA TYR A 471 -24.04 -3.07 -29.06
C TYR A 471 -24.56 -2.32 -30.30
N THR A 472 -25.43 -1.31 -30.16
CA THR A 472 -25.72 -0.41 -31.28
C THR A 472 -24.48 0.43 -31.63
N PRO A 473 -24.35 0.95 -32.86
CA PRO A 473 -23.21 1.80 -33.24
C PRO A 473 -23.00 2.99 -32.30
N GLU A 474 -24.08 3.60 -31.82
CA GLU A 474 -24.07 4.74 -30.90
C GLU A 474 -23.60 4.33 -29.50
N ALA A 475 -24.09 3.20 -28.99
CA ALA A 475 -23.68 2.65 -27.70
C ALA A 475 -22.19 2.24 -27.71
N ILE A 476 -21.73 1.63 -28.81
CA ILE A 476 -20.32 1.26 -28.99
C ILE A 476 -19.45 2.53 -29.10
N ALA A 477 -19.89 3.55 -29.85
CA ALA A 477 -19.17 4.82 -29.94
C ALA A 477 -19.02 5.47 -28.56
N ALA A 478 -20.12 5.69 -27.84
CA ALA A 478 -20.13 6.29 -26.50
C ALA A 478 -19.31 5.47 -25.47
N HIS A 479 -19.22 4.15 -25.63
CA HIS A 479 -18.33 3.31 -24.82
C HIS A 479 -16.84 3.57 -25.14
N TYR A 480 -16.48 3.73 -26.42
CA TYR A 480 -15.12 4.14 -26.79
C TYR A 480 -14.81 5.60 -26.40
N ASP A 481 -15.78 6.52 -26.36
CA ASP A 481 -15.63 7.85 -25.74
C ASP A 481 -15.19 7.74 -24.29
N ARG A 482 -15.90 6.93 -23.50
CA ARG A 482 -15.59 6.70 -22.09
C ARG A 482 -14.22 6.05 -21.89
N ILE A 483 -13.85 5.03 -22.69
CA ILE A 483 -12.52 4.41 -22.60
C ILE A 483 -11.43 5.41 -22.98
N ALA A 484 -11.63 6.24 -23.99
CA ALA A 484 -10.67 7.28 -24.36
C ALA A 484 -10.49 8.32 -23.22
N ALA A 485 -11.56 8.69 -22.52
CA ALA A 485 -11.49 9.56 -21.34
C ALA A 485 -10.72 8.91 -20.17
N LEU A 486 -11.00 7.65 -19.84
CA LEU A 486 -10.24 6.89 -18.84
C LEU A 486 -8.74 6.78 -19.22
N THR A 487 -8.47 6.52 -20.49
CA THR A 487 -7.12 6.42 -21.05
C THR A 487 -6.37 7.74 -20.92
N ALA A 488 -7.02 8.87 -21.22
CA ALA A 488 -6.46 10.20 -21.02
C ALA A 488 -6.12 10.48 -19.54
N GLY A 489 -6.99 10.07 -18.61
CA GLY A 489 -6.74 10.19 -17.17
C GLY A 489 -5.54 9.36 -16.70
N VAL A 490 -5.40 8.12 -17.18
CA VAL A 490 -4.26 7.25 -16.88
C VAL A 490 -2.94 7.83 -17.42
N LEU A 491 -2.93 8.29 -18.67
CA LEU A 491 -1.76 8.92 -19.29
C LEU A 491 -1.38 10.24 -18.58
N GLY A 492 -2.37 11.07 -18.27
CA GLY A 492 -2.18 12.32 -17.52
C GLY A 492 -1.73 12.13 -16.07
N ALA A 493 -1.96 10.95 -15.49
CA ALA A 493 -1.39 10.53 -14.20
C ALA A 493 0.06 9.99 -14.31
N GLY A 494 0.66 9.98 -15.52
CA GLY A 494 2.04 9.52 -15.76
C GLY A 494 2.20 8.01 -15.91
N TYR A 495 1.11 7.28 -16.19
CA TYR A 495 1.14 5.82 -16.37
C TYR A 495 0.97 5.42 -17.83
N THR A 496 1.74 4.44 -18.29
CA THR A 496 1.49 3.75 -19.57
C THR A 496 0.11 3.11 -19.53
N ALA A 497 -0.76 3.48 -20.48
CA ALA A 497 -2.11 2.96 -20.59
C ALA A 497 -2.15 1.76 -21.55
N LEU A 498 -2.73 0.64 -21.11
CA LEU A 498 -2.88 -0.58 -21.90
C LEU A 498 -4.37 -0.86 -22.13
N VAL A 499 -4.87 -0.50 -23.31
CA VAL A 499 -6.29 -0.58 -23.63
C VAL A 499 -6.60 -1.97 -24.21
N ASP A 500 -7.21 -2.83 -23.40
CA ASP A 500 -7.67 -4.16 -23.80
C ASP A 500 -9.09 -4.10 -24.36
N ALA A 501 -9.16 -3.67 -25.63
CA ALA A 501 -10.30 -3.86 -26.53
C ALA A 501 -9.87 -4.81 -27.67
N THR A 502 -10.69 -4.98 -28.71
CA THR A 502 -10.32 -5.75 -29.92
C THR A 502 -9.76 -4.86 -31.04
N PHE A 503 -10.15 -3.57 -31.07
CA PHE A 503 -9.68 -2.54 -32.01
C PHE A 503 -9.77 -2.91 -33.51
N LEU A 504 -10.71 -3.79 -33.87
CA LEU A 504 -10.87 -4.31 -35.24
C LEU A 504 -11.37 -3.28 -36.27
N LYS A 505 -11.72 -2.06 -35.85
CA LYS A 505 -12.22 -1.00 -36.73
C LYS A 505 -11.27 0.19 -36.73
N SER A 506 -10.88 0.63 -37.92
CA SER A 506 -9.90 1.71 -38.14
C SER A 506 -10.32 3.02 -37.46
N ALA A 507 -11.61 3.35 -37.53
CA ALA A 507 -12.18 4.53 -36.86
C ALA A 507 -11.91 4.56 -35.34
N TYR A 508 -11.95 3.40 -34.66
CA TYR A 508 -11.63 3.33 -33.23
C TYR A 508 -10.12 3.31 -32.96
N ARG A 509 -9.29 2.82 -33.88
CA ARG A 509 -7.82 2.93 -33.77
C ARG A 509 -7.37 4.38 -33.95
N ALA A 510 -7.80 5.04 -35.02
CA ALA A 510 -7.53 6.44 -35.32
C ALA A 510 -7.89 7.39 -34.16
N ARG A 511 -9.02 7.13 -33.47
CA ARG A 511 -9.41 7.87 -32.26
C ARG A 511 -8.35 7.84 -31.15
N PHE A 512 -7.73 6.69 -30.90
CA PHE A 512 -6.74 6.53 -29.85
C PHE A 512 -5.35 6.98 -30.30
N ILE A 513 -5.04 6.87 -31.60
CA ILE A 513 -3.84 7.48 -32.20
C ILE A 513 -3.90 9.01 -32.01
N ALA A 514 -5.01 9.65 -32.37
CA ALA A 514 -5.23 11.09 -32.16
C ALA A 514 -5.31 11.52 -30.68
N LEU A 515 -5.60 10.60 -29.75
CA LEU A 515 -5.45 10.82 -28.30
C LEU A 515 -3.97 10.85 -27.91
N GLY A 516 -3.17 9.94 -28.44
CA GLY A 516 -1.72 9.91 -28.20
C GLY A 516 -1.02 11.15 -28.73
N GLU A 517 -1.29 11.53 -29.98
CA GLU A 517 -0.79 12.75 -30.62
C GLU A 517 -1.12 14.00 -29.79
N ARG A 518 -2.39 14.17 -29.38
CA ARG A 518 -2.84 15.33 -28.58
C ARG A 518 -2.16 15.41 -27.21
N LEU A 519 -1.77 14.28 -26.63
CA LEU A 519 -1.10 14.22 -25.33
C LEU A 519 0.44 14.17 -25.44
N GLY A 520 0.99 14.12 -26.66
CA GLY A 520 2.43 13.97 -26.89
C GLY A 520 2.98 12.64 -26.36
N VAL A 521 2.22 11.54 -26.44
CA VAL A 521 2.64 10.21 -25.95
C VAL A 521 2.76 9.21 -27.10
N PRO A 522 3.82 8.37 -27.13
CA PRO A 522 3.95 7.35 -28.16
C PRO A 522 2.81 6.32 -28.13
N VAL A 523 2.33 5.94 -29.31
CA VAL A 523 1.26 4.95 -29.49
C VAL A 523 1.82 3.70 -30.16
N LEU A 524 1.49 2.52 -29.63
CA LEU A 524 1.81 1.22 -30.22
C LEU A 524 0.56 0.31 -30.29
N ILE A 525 0.45 -0.44 -31.38
CA ILE A 525 -0.60 -1.43 -31.60
C ILE A 525 -0.03 -2.82 -31.32
N LEU A 526 -0.52 -3.51 -30.28
CA LEU A 526 -0.12 -4.87 -29.96
C LEU A 526 -1.01 -5.84 -30.72
N HIS A 527 -0.53 -6.38 -31.85
CA HIS A 527 -1.31 -7.26 -32.70
C HIS A 527 -1.21 -8.72 -32.26
N PHE A 528 -2.22 -9.18 -31.53
CA PHE A 528 -2.32 -10.56 -31.05
C PHE A 528 -3.05 -11.45 -32.05
N TYR A 529 -2.36 -12.47 -32.56
CA TYR A 529 -2.93 -13.45 -33.50
C TYR A 529 -2.76 -14.90 -33.01
N ALA A 530 -3.49 -15.80 -33.66
CA ALA A 530 -3.41 -17.26 -33.54
C ALA A 530 -4.14 -17.88 -34.75
N ASP A 531 -3.94 -19.16 -35.01
CA ASP A 531 -4.70 -19.89 -36.04
C ASP A 531 -6.23 -19.82 -35.80
N ALA A 532 -7.00 -19.70 -36.88
CA ALA A 532 -8.46 -19.58 -36.83
C ALA A 532 -9.15 -20.74 -36.08
N ALA A 533 -8.66 -21.98 -36.25
CA ALA A 533 -9.18 -23.13 -35.50
C ALA A 533 -8.93 -22.97 -33.99
N ARG A 534 -7.78 -22.42 -33.60
CA ARG A 534 -7.45 -22.13 -32.19
C ARG A 534 -8.29 -20.99 -31.62
N LEU A 535 -8.67 -19.99 -32.42
CA LEU A 535 -9.61 -18.93 -31.99
C LEU A 535 -10.97 -19.53 -31.64
N VAL A 536 -11.53 -20.37 -32.52
CA VAL A 536 -12.81 -21.07 -32.31
C VAL A 536 -12.75 -21.98 -31.09
N GLU A 537 -11.69 -22.79 -30.96
CA GLU A 537 -11.47 -23.66 -29.79
C GLU A 537 -11.49 -22.85 -28.47
N ARG A 538 -10.73 -21.75 -28.40
CA ARG A 538 -10.62 -20.92 -27.19
C ARG A 538 -11.93 -20.22 -26.84
N VAL A 539 -12.67 -19.72 -27.83
CA VAL A 539 -13.99 -19.10 -27.61
C VAL A 539 -14.99 -20.12 -27.09
N ASN A 540 -15.02 -21.32 -27.67
CA ASN A 540 -15.92 -22.39 -27.26
C ASN A 540 -15.55 -23.02 -25.92
N ALA A 541 -14.26 -23.11 -25.58
CA ALA A 541 -13.81 -23.50 -24.25
C ALA A 541 -14.26 -22.49 -23.18
N ARG A 542 -14.12 -21.19 -23.46
CA ARG A 542 -14.58 -20.12 -22.55
C ARG A 542 -16.09 -20.16 -22.32
N ALA A 543 -16.89 -20.37 -23.36
CA ALA A 543 -18.35 -20.46 -23.24
C ALA A 543 -18.83 -21.62 -22.35
N ARG A 544 -17.98 -22.63 -22.09
CA ARG A 544 -18.25 -23.76 -21.19
C ARG A 544 -17.68 -23.57 -19.77
N GLY A 545 -16.89 -22.51 -19.55
CA GLY A 545 -16.27 -22.20 -18.26
C GLY A 545 -17.15 -21.36 -17.33
N PRO A 546 -16.59 -20.90 -16.19
CA PRO A 546 -17.22 -19.86 -15.38
C PRO A 546 -17.44 -18.59 -16.21
N ARG A 547 -18.58 -17.92 -16.03
CA ARG A 547 -18.87 -16.63 -16.70
C ARG A 547 -17.79 -15.61 -16.37
N ASP A 548 -17.22 -14.98 -17.40
CA ASP A 548 -16.31 -13.84 -17.28
C ASP A 548 -16.96 -12.56 -17.83
N ALA A 549 -16.20 -11.46 -17.88
CA ALA A 549 -16.74 -10.19 -18.35
C ALA A 549 -17.07 -10.16 -19.86
N SER A 550 -16.64 -11.14 -20.66
CA SER A 550 -16.61 -11.05 -22.12
C SER A 550 -17.75 -11.84 -22.78
N ASP A 551 -18.60 -11.13 -23.53
CA ASP A 551 -19.83 -11.69 -24.11
C ASP A 551 -19.63 -12.42 -25.47
N ALA A 552 -18.39 -12.52 -25.96
CA ALA A 552 -18.13 -13.04 -27.31
C ALA A 552 -18.14 -14.57 -27.38
N GLY A 553 -19.17 -15.13 -28.02
CA GLY A 553 -19.25 -16.53 -28.48
C GLY A 553 -18.86 -16.71 -29.96
N GLU A 554 -19.05 -17.91 -30.50
CA GLU A 554 -18.64 -18.29 -31.86
C GLU A 554 -19.23 -17.35 -32.94
N ALA A 555 -20.52 -17.02 -32.86
CA ALA A 555 -21.17 -16.09 -33.80
C ALA A 555 -20.53 -14.68 -33.79
N VAL A 556 -20.03 -14.22 -32.64
CA VAL A 556 -19.33 -12.94 -32.52
C VAL A 556 -17.96 -13.02 -33.18
N LEU A 557 -17.24 -14.14 -33.02
CA LEU A 557 -15.96 -14.37 -33.70
C LEU A 557 -16.14 -14.38 -35.23
N THR A 558 -17.13 -15.11 -35.76
CA THR A 558 -17.43 -15.15 -37.20
C THR A 558 -17.74 -13.76 -37.75
N MET A 559 -18.56 -12.98 -37.05
CA MET A 559 -18.85 -11.58 -37.43
C MET A 559 -17.58 -10.71 -37.40
N GLN A 560 -16.71 -10.87 -36.39
CA GLN A 560 -15.44 -10.15 -36.30
C GLN A 560 -14.49 -10.50 -37.45
N MET A 561 -14.36 -11.77 -37.82
CA MET A 561 -13.54 -12.21 -38.95
C MET A 561 -14.04 -11.64 -40.29
N ALA A 562 -15.36 -11.59 -40.49
CA ALA A 562 -15.96 -11.07 -41.72
C ALA A 562 -15.94 -9.53 -41.83
N SER A 563 -15.67 -8.81 -40.73
CA SER A 563 -15.82 -7.34 -40.68
C SER A 563 -14.63 -6.59 -40.07
N ALA A 564 -13.51 -7.23 -39.75
CA ALA A 564 -12.31 -6.54 -39.28
C ALA A 564 -11.69 -5.70 -40.40
N ASP A 565 -11.39 -4.44 -40.12
CA ASP A 565 -10.59 -3.58 -41.00
C ASP A 565 -9.10 -3.92 -40.76
N PRO A 566 -8.32 -4.26 -41.79
CA PRO A 566 -6.90 -4.59 -41.64
C PRO A 566 -6.11 -3.39 -41.09
N LEU A 567 -4.92 -3.65 -40.54
CA LEU A 567 -3.98 -2.57 -40.19
C LEU A 567 -3.43 -1.98 -41.48
N ASP A 568 -3.55 -0.66 -41.66
CA ASP A 568 -2.99 0.04 -42.82
C ASP A 568 -1.45 0.18 -42.74
N PRO A 569 -0.75 0.60 -43.81
CA PRO A 569 0.72 0.70 -43.79
C PRO A 569 1.31 1.69 -42.76
N ALA A 570 0.53 2.65 -42.24
CA ALA A 570 0.95 3.53 -41.15
C ALA A 570 0.73 2.87 -39.79
N GLU A 571 -0.41 2.21 -39.59
CA GLU A 571 -0.70 1.41 -38.39
C GLU A 571 0.29 0.25 -38.23
N GLN A 572 0.67 -0.42 -39.31
CA GLN A 572 1.71 -1.47 -39.33
C GLN A 572 3.07 -0.95 -38.85
N ARG A 573 3.44 0.31 -39.15
CA ARG A 573 4.71 0.89 -38.65
C ARG A 573 4.72 1.09 -37.14
N ILE A 574 3.56 1.19 -36.49
CA ILE A 574 3.43 1.29 -35.03
C ILE A 574 2.91 -0.01 -34.40
N SER A 575 2.81 -1.10 -35.16
CA SER A 575 2.39 -2.40 -34.64
C SER A 575 3.57 -3.24 -34.14
N VAL A 576 3.25 -4.14 -33.22
CA VAL A 576 4.11 -5.23 -32.74
C VAL A 576 3.31 -6.51 -32.84
N ASP A 577 3.75 -7.42 -33.70
CA ASP A 577 3.08 -8.70 -33.96
C ASP A 577 3.43 -9.72 -32.86
N LEU A 578 2.40 -10.33 -32.28
CA LEU A 578 2.49 -11.21 -31.12
C LEU A 578 1.73 -12.52 -31.38
N ASP A 579 2.46 -13.56 -31.75
CA ASP A 579 1.90 -14.91 -31.88
C ASP A 579 1.50 -15.45 -30.50
N THR A 580 0.22 -15.76 -30.35
CA THR A 580 -0.33 -16.33 -29.12
C THR A 580 -0.57 -17.83 -29.18
N ASP A 581 -0.16 -18.55 -30.23
CA ASP A 581 -0.13 -20.02 -30.21
C ASP A 581 1.08 -20.58 -29.44
N VAL A 582 1.20 -20.09 -28.20
CA VAL A 582 2.19 -20.50 -27.21
C VAL A 582 1.48 -20.87 -25.90
N PRO A 583 2.12 -21.65 -25.01
CA PRO A 583 1.59 -21.90 -23.67
C PRO A 583 1.32 -20.59 -22.91
N VAL A 584 0.21 -20.51 -22.18
CA VAL A 584 -0.19 -19.29 -21.45
C VAL A 584 0.88 -18.81 -20.45
N ALA A 585 1.66 -19.73 -19.88
CA ALA A 585 2.77 -19.40 -18.99
C ALA A 585 3.88 -18.58 -19.68
N THR A 586 4.03 -18.68 -21.00
CA THR A 586 5.02 -17.93 -21.79
C THR A 586 4.81 -16.42 -21.68
N PHE A 587 3.58 -15.94 -21.53
CA PHE A 587 3.28 -14.50 -21.36
C PHE A 587 3.86 -13.91 -20.07
N ALA A 588 4.21 -14.75 -19.07
CA ALA A 588 4.90 -14.32 -17.84
C ALA A 588 6.42 -14.17 -18.02
N SER A 589 6.98 -14.56 -19.16
CA SER A 589 8.40 -14.36 -19.49
C SER A 589 8.62 -13.01 -20.16
N ALA A 590 9.60 -12.25 -19.67
CA ALA A 590 10.03 -11.00 -20.31
C ALA A 590 10.57 -11.21 -21.74
N ALA A 591 11.14 -12.39 -22.03
CA ALA A 591 11.70 -12.71 -23.35
C ALA A 591 10.64 -12.82 -24.46
N TRP A 592 9.39 -13.16 -24.13
CA TRP A 592 8.30 -13.15 -25.11
C TRP A 592 7.86 -11.71 -25.46
N TRP A 593 8.11 -10.75 -24.57
CA TRP A 593 7.83 -9.33 -24.76
C TRP A 593 8.99 -8.52 -25.36
N THR A 594 10.14 -9.15 -25.66
CA THR A 594 11.30 -8.48 -26.28
C THR A 594 10.93 -7.63 -27.51
N PRO A 595 10.12 -8.09 -28.48
CA PRO A 595 9.73 -7.26 -29.63
C PRO A 595 9.02 -5.95 -29.25
N LEU A 596 8.26 -5.95 -28.14
CA LEU A 596 7.62 -4.75 -27.60
C LEU A 596 8.63 -3.87 -26.85
N PHE A 597 9.50 -4.45 -26.03
CA PHE A 597 10.48 -3.69 -25.25
C PHE A 597 11.53 -3.01 -26.14
N ASP A 598 12.00 -3.69 -27.19
CA ASP A 598 12.91 -3.11 -28.18
C ASP A 598 12.23 -1.95 -28.93
N ARG A 599 10.94 -2.10 -29.26
CA ARG A 599 10.16 -1.04 -29.89
C ARG A 599 10.02 0.18 -28.99
N ILE A 600 9.69 -0.02 -27.72
CA ILE A 600 9.59 1.04 -26.71
C ILE A 600 10.95 1.73 -26.49
N GLY A 601 12.06 0.98 -26.41
CA GLY A 601 13.41 1.54 -26.32
C GLY A 601 13.73 2.47 -27.48
N SER A 602 13.47 2.01 -28.71
CA SER A 602 13.72 2.78 -29.94
C SER A 602 12.92 4.09 -30.08
N LEU A 603 11.85 4.26 -29.30
CA LEU A 603 11.06 5.50 -29.26
C LEU A 603 11.75 6.54 -28.37
N TYR A 604 12.17 6.17 -27.16
CA TYR A 604 12.83 7.09 -26.22
C TYR A 604 14.23 7.50 -26.68
N GLU A 605 14.96 6.64 -27.39
CA GLU A 605 16.26 6.99 -27.98
C GLU A 605 16.13 8.10 -29.05
N LYS A 606 15.03 8.12 -29.81
CA LYS A 606 14.75 9.18 -30.79
C LYS A 606 14.32 10.49 -30.14
N GLU A 607 13.41 10.42 -29.17
CA GLU A 607 13.01 11.59 -28.37
C GLU A 607 14.21 12.25 -27.66
N SER A 608 15.25 11.48 -27.33
CA SER A 608 16.49 11.98 -26.70
C SER A 608 17.54 12.49 -27.70
N ALA A 609 17.33 12.34 -29.01
CA ALA A 609 18.24 12.78 -30.06
C ALA A 609 17.73 14.03 -30.82
N ASP A 610 16.42 14.26 -30.81
CA ASP A 610 15.75 15.38 -31.49
C ASP A 610 15.46 16.58 -30.53
N GLY A 611 15.92 16.54 -29.28
CA GLY A 611 15.69 17.57 -28.24
C GLY A 611 16.95 17.98 -27.47
#